data_AF-A0A933FHM9-F1
#
_entry.id   AF-A0A933FHM9-F1
#
_cell.length_a   1.000
_cell.length_b   1.000
_cell.length_c   1.000
_cell.angle_alpha   90.00
_cell.angle_beta   90.00
_cell.angle_gamma   90.00
#
_symmetry.space_group_name_H-M   'P 1'
#
loop_
_entity.id
_entity.type
_entity.pdbx_description
1 polymer ?
#
loop_
_entity_poly.entity_id
_entity_poly.type
_entity_poly.pdbx_seq_one_letter_code
_entity_poly.pdbx_strand_id
1 'polypeptide(L)'
;MRVAIALLGLACGAAHAEGVFRDWSPGDAATLLRDAASLAGTLPGVEAKEGAQADLEGPSLRRLDAASRGAGRSSAGLAASPASRYAPQALRDALAAVDAAIAQGRKPIVLFDIDDTLVRASGRTRRILSEFAAEPEMRRKYGAELDKIASPDLAKLAYYVSDSLVNHGVTDAALIEEAGRYWEERFFSNSYLPEDPAIRGAVAYVKAALVKGTIVVYLTGRWEEMRPGTEAGLAKNGFPAPNGRDVLLFMKPTKAMKDSDYKDAKLPEIGRLGVVVAGFENEPKNVNLFKRHFPSGLMIFLDTAHSGSKDSEGRVIAPQASIPWVPDFTLP
;
A
#
# COMPACT_ATOMS: atom_id res chain seq x y z
N MET A 1 33.55 10.83 5.11
CA MET A 1 33.63 11.28 6.52
C MET A 1 32.28 11.21 7.24
N ARG A 2 31.19 11.84 6.74
CA ARG A 2 29.86 11.77 7.38
C ARG A 2 29.23 10.37 7.45
N VAL A 3 29.53 9.48 6.48
CA VAL A 3 29.05 8.08 6.48
C VAL A 3 29.79 7.19 7.50
N ALA A 4 31.08 7.46 7.77
CA ALA A 4 31.87 6.69 8.73
C ALA A 4 31.49 7.02 10.19
N ILE A 5 31.13 8.29 10.46
CA ILE A 5 30.67 8.75 11.78
C ILE A 5 29.33 8.10 12.15
N ALA A 6 28.44 7.86 11.16
CA ALA A 6 27.16 7.23 11.40
C ALA A 6 27.26 5.72 11.75
N LEU A 7 28.25 5.02 11.22
CA LEU A 7 28.42 3.58 11.46
C LEU A 7 29.11 3.27 12.79
N LEU A 8 29.95 4.16 13.32
CA LEU A 8 30.65 3.98 14.61
C LEU A 8 29.87 4.53 15.82
N GLY A 9 28.93 5.46 15.61
CA GLY A 9 28.03 5.94 16.67
C GLY A 9 27.12 4.86 17.26
N LEU A 10 26.92 3.75 16.52
CA LEU A 10 26.18 2.58 16.96
C LEU A 10 26.97 1.64 17.90
N ALA A 11 28.29 1.80 18.02
CA ALA A 11 29.13 0.90 18.80
C ALA A 11 29.61 1.45 20.16
N CYS A 12 29.71 2.78 20.35
CA CYS A 12 30.36 3.34 21.56
C CYS A 12 29.60 4.42 22.35
N GLY A 13 28.36 4.77 21.99
CA GLY A 13 27.57 5.76 22.75
C GLY A 13 27.96 7.21 22.44
N ALA A 14 26.96 8.07 22.26
CA ALA A 14 27.07 9.34 21.55
C ALA A 14 27.84 10.48 22.28
N ALA A 15 28.37 10.26 23.48
CA ALA A 15 28.94 11.34 24.30
C ALA A 15 30.48 11.45 24.26
N HIS A 16 31.19 10.69 23.41
CA HIS A 16 32.67 10.78 23.28
C HIS A 16 33.17 11.07 21.85
N ALA A 17 32.26 11.27 20.88
CA ALA A 17 32.65 11.37 19.48
C ALA A 17 33.10 12.76 19.03
N GLU A 18 32.82 13.84 19.77
CA GLU A 18 33.07 15.20 19.29
C GLU A 18 34.51 15.71 19.51
N GLY A 19 35.35 14.98 20.26
CA GLY A 19 36.74 15.40 20.57
C GLY A 19 37.85 14.76 19.73
N VAL A 20 37.59 13.64 19.04
CA VAL A 20 38.67 12.75 18.56
C VAL A 20 39.06 12.97 17.08
N PHE A 21 38.29 13.74 16.31
CA PHE A 21 38.43 13.75 14.84
C PHE A 21 38.97 15.04 14.22
N ARG A 22 39.64 15.91 14.99
CA ARG A 22 40.18 17.16 14.43
C ARG A 22 41.44 17.01 13.57
N ASP A 23 42.19 15.92 13.72
CA ASP A 23 43.53 15.80 13.11
C ASP A 23 43.74 14.59 12.18
N TRP A 24 42.67 14.02 11.60
CA TRP A 24 42.82 12.89 10.68
C TRP A 24 43.27 13.31 9.29
N SER A 25 44.34 12.68 8.81
CA SER A 25 44.81 12.83 7.43
C SER A 25 44.00 11.92 6.48
N PRO A 26 43.98 12.21 5.17
CA PRO A 26 43.32 11.35 4.19
C PRO A 26 43.82 9.89 4.18
N GLY A 27 45.02 9.61 4.69
CA GLY A 27 45.58 8.26 4.82
C GLY A 27 44.89 7.42 5.90
N ASP A 28 44.42 8.03 6.98
CA ASP A 28 43.89 7.32 8.15
C ASP A 28 42.51 6.70 7.87
N ALA A 29 41.70 7.35 7.02
CA ALA A 29 40.40 6.85 6.60
C ALA A 29 40.48 5.63 5.67
N ALA A 30 41.56 5.51 4.88
CA ALA A 30 41.75 4.40 3.94
C ALA A 30 42.24 3.11 4.62
N THR A 31 42.88 3.24 5.79
CA THR A 31 43.28 2.10 6.63
C THR A 31 42.06 1.55 7.38
N LEU A 32 41.22 2.43 7.95
CA LEU A 32 40.01 2.00 8.66
C LEU A 32 39.01 1.25 7.77
N LEU A 33 38.84 1.67 6.51
CA LEU A 33 37.96 1.00 5.55
C LEU A 33 38.50 -0.38 5.12
N ARG A 34 39.83 -0.56 5.10
CA ARG A 34 40.45 -1.86 4.85
C ARG A 34 40.28 -2.81 6.03
N ASP A 35 40.39 -2.30 7.26
CA ASP A 35 40.24 -3.12 8.46
C ASP A 35 38.78 -3.54 8.69
N ALA A 36 37.80 -2.66 8.36
CA ALA A 36 36.38 -3.02 8.41
C ALA A 36 36.00 -4.10 7.38
N ALA A 37 36.61 -4.09 6.19
CA ALA A 37 36.40 -5.13 5.18
C ALA A 37 37.01 -6.48 5.61
N SER A 38 38.10 -6.46 6.39
CA SER A 38 38.71 -7.68 6.95
C SER A 38 37.87 -8.32 8.06
N LEU A 39 37.05 -7.54 8.79
CA LEU A 39 36.18 -8.03 9.87
C LEU A 39 34.86 -8.64 9.36
N ALA A 40 34.44 -8.33 8.14
CA ALA A 40 33.24 -8.91 7.53
C ALA A 40 33.45 -10.33 6.97
N GLY A 41 34.70 -10.81 6.90
CA GLY A 41 35.07 -12.09 6.28
C GLY A 41 35.07 -13.33 7.19
N THR A 42 34.68 -13.22 8.46
CA THR A 42 34.87 -14.30 9.46
C THR A 42 33.62 -14.71 10.24
N LEU A 43 32.41 -14.54 9.66
CA LEU A 43 31.20 -15.14 10.22
C LEU A 43 30.80 -16.41 9.44
N PRO A 44 30.91 -17.61 10.01
CA PRO A 44 30.46 -18.84 9.36
C PRO A 44 28.95 -19.04 9.55
N GLY A 45 28.24 -19.41 8.48
CA GLY A 45 26.95 -20.11 8.59
C GLY A 45 25.70 -19.42 8.07
N VAL A 46 25.73 -18.78 6.90
CA VAL A 46 24.48 -18.50 6.15
C VAL A 46 24.62 -19.07 4.74
N GLU A 47 24.09 -20.28 4.56
CA GLU A 47 23.81 -20.81 3.22
C GLU A 47 22.77 -19.89 2.55
N ALA A 48 23.19 -19.23 1.46
CA ALA A 48 22.28 -18.51 0.61
C ALA A 48 21.36 -19.53 -0.09
N LYS A 49 20.10 -19.62 0.37
CA LYS A 49 19.04 -20.22 -0.45
C LYS A 49 18.75 -19.29 -1.62
N GLU A 50 19.40 -19.56 -2.74
CA GLU A 50 18.89 -19.12 -4.05
C GLU A 50 17.51 -19.75 -4.29
N GLY A 51 16.53 -18.93 -4.67
CA GLY A 51 15.21 -19.39 -5.10
C GLY A 51 14.07 -19.18 -4.11
N ALA A 52 13.91 -17.97 -3.58
CA ALA A 52 12.60 -17.51 -3.10
C ALA A 52 12.11 -16.40 -4.03
N GLN A 53 11.23 -16.78 -4.97
CA GLN A 53 10.47 -15.81 -5.76
C GLN A 53 9.58 -15.06 -4.76
N ALA A 54 9.88 -13.79 -4.51
CA ALA A 54 9.09 -12.98 -3.58
C ALA A 54 7.67 -12.83 -4.15
N ASP A 55 6.68 -13.42 -3.48
CA ASP A 55 5.28 -13.11 -3.69
C ASP A 55 5.07 -11.64 -3.31
N LEU A 56 5.17 -10.76 -4.31
CA LEU A 56 4.79 -9.36 -4.19
C LEU A 56 3.26 -9.34 -4.14
N GLU A 57 2.68 -9.14 -2.95
CA GLU A 57 1.22 -8.98 -2.73
C GLU A 57 0.65 -7.67 -3.35
N GLY A 58 1.35 -7.06 -4.30
CA GLY A 58 0.86 -5.92 -5.06
C GLY A 58 0.16 -6.36 -6.34
N PRO A 59 -0.63 -5.48 -6.96
CA PRO A 59 -1.10 -5.72 -8.32
C PRO A 59 0.16 -5.91 -9.18
N SER A 60 0.24 -7.06 -9.84
CA SER A 60 1.35 -7.47 -10.70
C SER A 60 0.78 -8.31 -11.84
N LEU A 61 1.63 -8.75 -12.78
CA LEU A 61 1.19 -9.69 -13.79
C LEU A 61 0.85 -11.04 -13.14
N ARG A 62 -0.44 -11.42 -13.16
CA ARG A 62 -0.82 -12.79 -12.86
C ARG A 62 -0.39 -13.66 -14.03
N ARG A 63 0.35 -14.76 -13.77
CA ARG A 63 0.61 -15.76 -14.82
C ARG A 63 -0.72 -16.30 -15.34
N LEU A 64 -0.97 -16.12 -16.63
CA LEU A 64 -2.12 -16.71 -17.31
C LEU A 64 -1.84 -18.20 -17.53
N ASP A 65 -2.44 -19.07 -16.71
CA ASP A 65 -2.38 -20.50 -16.98
C ASP A 65 -3.23 -20.82 -18.21
N ALA A 66 -2.66 -21.57 -19.17
CA ALA A 66 -3.30 -21.93 -20.45
C ALA A 66 -4.66 -22.66 -20.29
N ALA A 67 -4.94 -23.21 -19.11
CA ALA A 67 -6.20 -23.89 -18.77
C ALA A 67 -7.34 -22.94 -18.34
N SER A 68 -7.11 -21.63 -18.22
CA SER A 68 -8.09 -20.68 -17.64
C SER A 68 -9.00 -19.97 -18.66
N ARG A 69 -9.08 -20.46 -19.92
CA ARG A 69 -9.93 -19.89 -20.99
C ARG A 69 -11.46 -20.01 -20.78
N GLY A 70 -11.92 -20.20 -19.55
CA GLY A 70 -13.32 -20.41 -19.21
C GLY A 70 -13.70 -19.98 -17.80
N ALA A 71 -13.26 -18.81 -17.33
CA ALA A 71 -13.82 -18.15 -16.13
C ALA A 71 -13.45 -16.67 -16.06
N GLY A 72 -13.58 -15.94 -17.18
CA GLY A 72 -13.36 -14.49 -17.23
C GLY A 72 -14.53 -13.71 -16.62
N ARG A 73 -14.71 -13.81 -15.30
CA ARG A 73 -15.38 -12.77 -14.51
C ARG A 73 -14.40 -12.38 -13.41
N SER A 74 -13.47 -11.49 -13.75
CA SER A 74 -12.82 -10.69 -12.70
C SER A 74 -13.93 -9.81 -12.11
N SER A 75 -14.16 -9.96 -10.82
CA SER A 75 -15.27 -9.36 -10.10
C SER A 75 -15.10 -7.85 -10.04
N ALA A 76 -15.70 -7.14 -11.00
CA ALA A 76 -16.27 -5.84 -10.69
C ALA A 76 -17.34 -6.08 -9.59
N GLY A 77 -16.99 -5.81 -8.32
CA GLY A 77 -17.93 -5.62 -7.21
C GLY A 77 -18.66 -6.84 -6.64
N LEU A 78 -18.00 -7.99 -6.45
CA LEU A 78 -18.61 -9.12 -5.72
C LEU A 78 -17.57 -9.89 -4.88
N ALA A 79 -17.28 -9.43 -3.65
CA ALA A 79 -16.81 -10.32 -2.58
C ALA A 79 -16.95 -9.72 -1.15
N ALA A 80 -17.93 -8.86 -0.88
CA ALA A 80 -18.52 -8.92 0.46
C ALA A 80 -18.95 -10.38 0.69
N SER A 81 -18.39 -11.03 1.71
CA SER A 81 -18.92 -12.34 2.13
C SER A 81 -20.44 -12.19 2.30
N PRO A 82 -21.27 -13.17 1.92
CA PRO A 82 -22.69 -13.17 2.27
C PRO A 82 -22.95 -12.91 3.77
N ALA A 83 -21.92 -13.12 4.61
CA ALA A 83 -21.96 -12.86 6.04
C ALA A 83 -21.60 -11.41 6.45
N SER A 84 -20.87 -10.64 5.63
CA SER A 84 -20.55 -9.24 5.92
C SER A 84 -21.73 -8.33 5.56
N ARG A 85 -22.12 -7.45 6.48
CA ARG A 85 -23.32 -6.61 6.34
C ARG A 85 -22.99 -5.25 5.73
N TYR A 86 -23.69 -4.88 4.68
CA TYR A 86 -23.72 -3.49 4.21
C TYR A 86 -24.24 -2.58 5.33
N ALA A 87 -23.44 -1.64 5.80
CA ALA A 87 -23.79 -0.80 6.93
C ALA A 87 -23.22 0.61 6.77
N PRO A 88 -23.84 1.48 5.95
CA PRO A 88 -23.36 2.84 5.73
C PRO A 88 -23.40 3.68 7.03
N GLN A 89 -24.25 3.30 7.99
CA GLN A 89 -24.28 3.86 9.34
C GLN A 89 -22.95 3.69 10.10
N ALA A 90 -22.12 2.69 9.76
CA ALA A 90 -20.81 2.47 10.39
C ALA A 90 -19.88 3.68 10.25
N LEU A 91 -20.02 4.49 9.20
CA LEU A 91 -19.29 5.73 9.03
C LEU A 91 -19.65 6.76 10.12
N ARG A 92 -20.94 6.92 10.42
CA ARG A 92 -21.38 7.78 11.52
C ARG A 92 -20.96 7.20 12.88
N ASP A 93 -21.09 5.89 13.04
CA ASP A 93 -20.76 5.22 14.30
C ASP A 93 -19.27 5.34 14.63
N ALA A 94 -18.39 5.27 13.63
CA ALA A 94 -16.96 5.53 13.79
C ALA A 94 -16.70 6.97 14.26
N LEU A 95 -17.36 7.97 13.68
CA LEU A 95 -17.24 9.36 14.15
C LEU A 95 -17.83 9.57 15.56
N ALA A 96 -18.88 8.84 15.92
CA ALA A 96 -19.43 8.86 17.28
C ALA A 96 -18.49 8.17 18.29
N ALA A 97 -17.79 7.11 17.88
CA ALA A 97 -16.78 6.43 18.71
C ALA A 97 -15.58 7.32 18.99
N VAL A 98 -15.22 8.20 18.05
CA VAL A 98 -14.25 9.29 18.26
C VAL A 98 -14.72 10.21 19.39
N ASP A 99 -15.94 10.75 19.29
CA ASP A 99 -16.49 11.66 20.30
C ASP A 99 -16.54 11.00 21.69
N ALA A 100 -16.95 9.73 21.75
CA ALA A 100 -17.01 8.96 22.98
C ALA A 100 -15.63 8.74 23.62
N ALA A 101 -14.60 8.46 22.82
CA ALA A 101 -13.24 8.32 23.32
C ALA A 101 -12.69 9.65 23.88
N ILE A 102 -12.97 10.76 23.21
CA ILE A 102 -12.58 12.11 23.68
C ILE A 102 -13.28 12.46 24.98
N ALA A 103 -14.58 12.20 25.09
CA ALA A 103 -15.36 12.43 26.31
C ALA A 103 -14.80 11.64 27.52
N GLN A 104 -14.11 10.53 27.26
CA GLN A 104 -13.43 9.72 28.27
C GLN A 104 -11.97 10.14 28.52
N GLY A 105 -11.52 11.26 27.95
CA GLY A 105 -10.14 11.74 28.04
C GLY A 105 -9.12 10.88 27.29
N ARG A 106 -9.57 10.00 26.39
CA ARG A 106 -8.70 9.16 25.56
C ARG A 106 -8.36 9.86 24.26
N LYS A 107 -7.24 9.45 23.65
CA LYS A 107 -6.80 9.93 22.32
C LYS A 107 -7.29 8.95 21.24
N PRO A 108 -8.38 9.25 20.50
CA PRO A 108 -8.85 8.35 19.45
C PRO A 108 -7.90 8.35 18.24
N ILE A 109 -7.75 7.17 17.65
CA ILE A 109 -7.04 6.93 16.40
C ILE A 109 -8.03 6.37 15.37
N VAL A 110 -7.96 6.90 14.15
CA VAL A 110 -8.63 6.32 12.99
C VAL A 110 -7.59 5.89 11.97
N LEU A 111 -7.61 4.62 11.61
CA LEU A 111 -6.69 4.00 10.66
C LEU A 111 -7.27 3.99 9.26
N PHE A 112 -6.45 4.33 8.27
CA PHE A 112 -6.81 4.25 6.86
C PHE A 112 -5.67 3.60 6.08
N ASP A 113 -5.97 2.56 5.31
CA ASP A 113 -5.15 2.24 4.15
C ASP A 113 -5.31 3.31 3.05
N ILE A 114 -4.48 3.27 2.01
CA ILE A 114 -4.48 4.25 0.94
C ILE A 114 -5.01 3.66 -0.38
N ASP A 115 -4.43 2.56 -0.85
CA ASP A 115 -4.59 2.07 -2.21
C ASP A 115 -5.93 1.33 -2.36
N ASP A 116 -6.84 1.90 -3.14
CA ASP A 116 -8.24 1.50 -3.25
C ASP A 116 -9.05 1.62 -1.94
N THR A 117 -8.45 2.11 -0.86
CA THR A 117 -9.17 2.56 0.35
C THR A 117 -9.47 4.06 0.34
N LEU A 118 -8.47 4.94 0.18
CA LEU A 118 -8.68 6.40 0.15
C LEU A 118 -8.65 6.96 -1.26
N VAL A 119 -7.87 6.36 -2.16
CA VAL A 119 -7.70 6.76 -3.55
C VAL A 119 -7.86 5.55 -4.46
N ARG A 120 -8.30 5.72 -5.71
CA ARG A 120 -8.46 4.60 -6.65
C ARG A 120 -7.19 4.40 -7.47
N ALA A 121 -6.52 3.28 -7.29
CA ALA A 121 -5.31 2.94 -8.05
C ALA A 121 -5.59 2.71 -9.55
N SER A 122 -6.86 2.52 -9.92
CA SER A 122 -7.28 2.48 -11.32
C SER A 122 -7.00 3.77 -12.10
N GLY A 123 -6.87 4.91 -11.41
CA GLY A 123 -6.48 6.20 -12.00
C GLY A 123 -5.11 6.12 -12.68
N ARG A 124 -4.08 5.70 -11.95
CA ARG A 124 -2.75 5.53 -12.53
C ARG A 124 -2.67 4.40 -13.55
N THR A 125 -3.38 3.29 -13.35
CA THR A 125 -3.45 2.19 -14.33
C THR A 125 -3.96 2.68 -15.67
N ARG A 126 -5.03 3.50 -15.68
CA ARG A 126 -5.56 4.11 -16.90
C ARG A 126 -4.48 4.93 -17.62
N ARG A 127 -3.77 5.82 -16.90
CA ARG A 127 -2.72 6.64 -17.50
C ARG A 127 -1.62 5.79 -18.11
N ILE A 128 -1.12 4.81 -17.37
CA ILE A 128 -0.04 3.91 -17.81
C ILE A 128 -0.43 3.14 -19.08
N LEU A 129 -1.63 2.57 -19.13
CA LEU A 129 -2.11 1.84 -20.31
C LEU A 129 -2.32 2.75 -21.52
N SER A 130 -2.84 3.96 -21.30
CA SER A 130 -2.96 4.96 -22.36
C SER A 130 -1.60 5.38 -22.93
N GLU A 131 -0.58 5.54 -22.08
CA GLU A 131 0.80 5.84 -22.53
C GLU A 131 1.41 4.66 -23.28
N PHE A 132 1.29 3.44 -22.76
CA PHE A 132 1.74 2.23 -23.45
C PHE A 132 1.11 2.10 -24.85
N ALA A 133 -0.20 2.34 -24.95
CA ALA A 133 -0.91 2.34 -26.21
C ALA A 133 -0.49 3.49 -27.14
N ALA A 134 0.12 4.56 -26.65
CA ALA A 134 0.59 5.67 -27.46
C ALA A 134 2.02 5.48 -28.00
N GLU A 135 2.78 4.51 -27.46
CA GLU A 135 4.16 4.26 -27.87
C GLU A 135 4.25 3.90 -29.36
N PRO A 136 5.05 4.63 -30.18
CA PRO A 136 5.14 4.38 -31.63
C PRO A 136 5.56 2.95 -31.98
N GLU A 137 6.43 2.35 -31.16
CA GLU A 137 6.86 0.97 -31.35
C GLU A 137 5.73 -0.02 -31.10
N MET A 138 4.99 0.15 -30.00
CA MET A 138 3.83 -0.70 -29.67
C MET A 138 2.74 -0.53 -30.73
N ARG A 139 2.50 0.68 -31.22
CA ARG A 139 1.57 0.98 -32.32
C ARG A 139 1.95 0.28 -33.62
N ARG A 140 3.23 0.26 -33.99
CA ARG A 140 3.69 -0.51 -35.16
C ARG A 140 3.49 -2.02 -34.98
N LYS A 141 3.69 -2.52 -33.77
CA LYS A 141 3.67 -3.95 -33.46
C LYS A 141 2.26 -4.53 -33.34
N TYR A 142 1.38 -3.85 -32.62
CA TYR A 142 0.05 -4.36 -32.24
C TYR A 142 -1.11 -3.64 -32.96
N GLY A 143 -0.84 -2.52 -33.64
CA GLY A 143 -1.80 -1.83 -34.49
C GLY A 143 -3.11 -1.49 -33.79
N ALA A 144 -4.23 -1.91 -34.38
CA ALA A 144 -5.58 -1.63 -33.90
C ALA A 144 -5.91 -2.35 -32.57
N GLU A 145 -5.17 -3.38 -32.17
CA GLU A 145 -5.41 -4.07 -30.90
C GLU A 145 -5.22 -3.11 -29.71
N LEU A 146 -4.34 -2.13 -29.84
CA LEU A 146 -4.10 -1.10 -28.81
C LEU A 146 -5.27 -0.13 -28.64
N ASP A 147 -6.18 -0.01 -29.61
CA ASP A 147 -7.35 0.86 -29.48
C ASP A 147 -8.27 0.40 -28.34
N LYS A 148 -8.24 -0.90 -28.02
CA LYS A 148 -8.98 -1.49 -26.88
C LYS A 148 -8.53 -0.92 -25.53
N ILE A 149 -7.30 -0.44 -25.42
CA ILE A 149 -6.66 -0.03 -24.16
C ILE A 149 -6.09 1.39 -24.20
N ALA A 150 -6.24 2.11 -25.31
CA ALA A 150 -5.81 3.50 -25.45
C ALA A 150 -6.61 4.47 -24.56
N SER A 151 -7.86 4.14 -24.27
CA SER A 151 -8.73 4.88 -23.35
C SER A 151 -9.56 3.89 -22.53
N PRO A 152 -8.93 3.19 -21.57
CA PRO A 152 -9.58 2.10 -20.87
C PRO A 152 -10.76 2.63 -20.04
N ASP A 153 -11.83 1.86 -20.06
CA ASP A 153 -13.00 2.08 -19.21
C ASP A 153 -12.62 1.74 -17.76
N LEU A 154 -12.71 2.73 -16.87
CA LEU A 154 -12.39 2.57 -15.46
C LEU A 154 -13.23 1.48 -14.80
N ALA A 155 -14.47 1.25 -15.26
CA ALA A 155 -15.35 0.21 -14.72
C ALA A 155 -14.88 -1.22 -15.07
N LYS A 156 -14.01 -1.37 -16.06
CA LYS A 156 -13.43 -2.65 -16.52
C LYS A 156 -12.01 -2.88 -16.01
N LEU A 157 -11.43 -1.92 -15.30
CA LEU A 157 -10.13 -2.11 -14.66
C LEU A 157 -10.30 -3.00 -13.42
N ALA A 158 -9.60 -4.12 -13.44
CA ALA A 158 -9.50 -5.07 -12.34
C ALA A 158 -8.25 -4.76 -11.49
N TYR A 159 -8.13 -5.46 -10.36
CA TYR A 159 -6.94 -5.35 -9.51
C TYR A 159 -5.66 -5.74 -10.26
N TYR A 160 -5.68 -6.87 -10.98
CA TYR A 160 -4.57 -7.27 -11.85
C TYR A 160 -4.69 -6.63 -13.23
N VAL A 161 -3.57 -6.09 -13.74
CA VAL A 161 -3.54 -5.44 -15.06
C VAL A 161 -3.84 -6.44 -16.18
N SER A 162 -3.41 -7.70 -16.06
CA SER A 162 -3.74 -8.76 -17.03
C SER A 162 -5.25 -8.97 -17.16
N ASP A 163 -5.96 -9.00 -16.04
CA ASP A 163 -7.41 -9.16 -16.02
C ASP A 163 -8.10 -7.93 -16.62
N SER A 164 -7.55 -6.74 -16.37
CA SER A 164 -8.00 -5.51 -17.00
C SER A 164 -7.90 -5.57 -18.52
N LEU A 165 -6.78 -6.03 -19.05
CA LEU A 165 -6.56 -6.18 -20.50
C LEU A 165 -7.56 -7.18 -21.11
N VAL A 166 -7.79 -8.32 -20.44
CA VAL A 166 -8.78 -9.31 -20.86
C VAL A 166 -10.20 -8.75 -20.83
N ASN A 167 -10.57 -8.00 -19.79
CA ASN A 167 -11.89 -7.33 -19.70
C ASN A 167 -12.12 -6.32 -20.84
N HIS A 168 -11.04 -5.77 -21.42
CA HIS A 168 -11.07 -4.89 -22.58
C HIS A 168 -11.04 -5.66 -23.92
N GLY A 169 -11.08 -7.00 -23.87
CA GLY A 169 -11.10 -7.86 -25.05
C GLY A 169 -9.73 -8.06 -25.69
N VAL A 170 -8.64 -7.76 -24.98
CA VAL A 170 -7.28 -8.11 -25.43
C VAL A 170 -7.07 -9.60 -25.22
N THR A 171 -6.73 -10.30 -26.30
CA THR A 171 -6.51 -11.76 -26.27
C THR A 171 -5.10 -12.17 -26.66
N ASP A 172 -4.30 -11.25 -27.21
CA ASP A 172 -2.90 -11.49 -27.55
C ASP A 172 -2.06 -11.59 -26.27
N ALA A 173 -1.48 -12.78 -26.04
CA ALA A 173 -0.69 -13.06 -24.85
C ALA A 173 0.61 -12.23 -24.78
N ALA A 174 1.26 -11.97 -25.92
CA ALA A 174 2.48 -11.17 -25.96
C ALA A 174 2.18 -9.71 -25.64
N LEU A 175 1.05 -9.18 -26.14
CA LEU A 175 0.58 -7.85 -25.78
C LEU A 175 0.28 -7.73 -24.28
N ILE A 176 -0.38 -8.74 -23.69
CA ILE A 176 -0.69 -8.77 -22.26
C ILE A 176 0.59 -8.75 -21.42
N GLU A 177 1.58 -9.56 -21.79
CA GLU A 177 2.86 -9.63 -21.09
C GLU A 177 3.64 -8.30 -21.21
N GLU A 178 3.72 -7.72 -22.41
CA GLU A 178 4.43 -6.46 -22.63
C GLU A 178 3.77 -5.27 -21.94
N ALA A 179 2.45 -5.14 -22.05
CA ALA A 179 1.69 -4.12 -21.35
C ALA A 179 1.84 -4.25 -19.83
N GLY A 180 1.84 -5.49 -19.32
CA GLY A 180 2.00 -5.74 -17.89
C GLY A 180 3.40 -5.40 -17.37
N ARG A 181 4.47 -5.71 -18.13
CA ARG A 181 5.84 -5.28 -17.77
C ARG A 181 5.96 -3.76 -17.78
N TYR A 182 5.47 -3.11 -18.84
CA TYR A 182 5.45 -1.64 -18.94
C TYR A 182 4.72 -1.03 -17.75
N TRP A 183 3.61 -1.65 -17.34
CA TRP A 183 2.82 -1.23 -16.21
C TRP A 183 3.53 -1.43 -14.87
N GLU A 184 4.17 -2.57 -14.65
CA GLU A 184 4.84 -2.90 -13.38
C GLU A 184 6.00 -1.93 -13.08
N GLU A 185 6.75 -1.57 -14.11
CA GLU A 185 7.84 -0.58 -14.02
C GLU A 185 7.37 0.80 -13.54
N ARG A 186 6.11 1.16 -13.80
CA ARG A 186 5.57 2.51 -13.59
C ARG A 186 4.60 2.61 -12.43
N PHE A 187 3.83 1.56 -12.16
CA PHE A 187 2.71 1.59 -11.22
C PHE A 187 3.11 2.01 -9.79
N PHE A 188 4.32 1.64 -9.37
CA PHE A 188 4.85 1.99 -8.05
C PHE A 188 5.83 3.18 -8.06
N SER A 189 5.82 4.01 -9.12
CA SER A 189 6.70 5.17 -9.20
C SER A 189 6.01 6.46 -8.71
N ASN A 190 6.81 7.35 -8.12
CA ASN A 190 6.33 8.61 -7.54
C ASN A 190 5.57 9.52 -8.53
N SER A 191 5.86 9.42 -9.83
CA SER A 191 5.26 10.25 -10.87
C SER A 191 3.81 9.88 -11.21
N TYR A 192 3.37 8.66 -10.88
CA TYR A 192 2.02 8.17 -11.22
C TYR A 192 1.07 8.15 -10.02
N LEU A 193 1.57 8.10 -8.78
CA LEU A 193 0.73 8.12 -7.57
C LEU A 193 -0.24 9.32 -7.50
N PRO A 194 0.11 10.54 -7.98
CA PRO A 194 -0.83 11.64 -8.01
C PRO A 194 -2.01 11.46 -8.99
N GLU A 195 -2.02 10.44 -9.85
CA GLU A 195 -3.13 10.19 -10.78
C GLU A 195 -4.33 9.50 -10.15
N ASP A 196 -4.19 8.98 -8.94
CA ASP A 196 -5.26 8.28 -8.27
C ASP A 196 -6.28 9.28 -7.71
N PRO A 197 -7.53 9.27 -8.20
CA PRO A 197 -8.56 10.13 -7.66
C PRO A 197 -9.01 9.62 -6.30
N ALA A 198 -9.36 10.53 -5.39
CA ALA A 198 -9.96 10.17 -4.11
C ALA A 198 -11.24 9.34 -4.29
N ILE A 199 -11.43 8.38 -3.40
CA ILE A 199 -12.72 7.71 -3.25
C ILE A 199 -13.76 8.73 -2.78
N ARG A 200 -14.99 8.57 -3.26
CA ARG A 200 -16.09 9.51 -2.98
C ARG A 200 -16.26 9.66 -1.46
N GLY A 201 -16.32 10.91 -1.00
CA GLY A 201 -16.46 11.25 0.42
C GLY A 201 -15.18 11.11 1.26
N ALA A 202 -14.13 10.44 0.79
CA ALA A 202 -12.98 10.07 1.62
C ALA A 202 -12.28 11.30 2.21
N VAL A 203 -12.04 12.33 1.40
CA VAL A 203 -11.40 13.58 1.84
C VAL A 203 -12.22 14.29 2.92
N ALA A 204 -13.53 14.40 2.72
CA ALA A 204 -14.43 15.03 3.68
C ALA A 204 -14.49 14.24 4.99
N TYR A 205 -14.51 12.92 4.90
CA TYR A 205 -14.57 12.02 6.06
C TYR A 205 -13.29 12.08 6.90
N VAL A 206 -12.10 11.99 6.27
CA VAL A 206 -10.82 12.11 6.98
C VAL A 206 -10.69 13.47 7.66
N LYS A 207 -11.11 14.56 7.00
CA LYS A 207 -11.14 15.90 7.60
C LYS A 207 -12.10 15.98 8.79
N ALA A 208 -13.28 15.37 8.68
CA ALA A 208 -14.27 15.35 9.76
C ALA A 208 -13.74 14.60 10.99
N ALA A 209 -13.04 13.48 10.81
CA ALA A 209 -12.36 12.79 11.89
C ALA A 209 -11.28 13.67 12.53
N LEU A 210 -10.40 14.28 11.70
CA LEU A 210 -9.32 15.13 12.19
C LEU A 210 -9.82 16.34 12.99
N VAL A 211 -10.86 17.03 12.51
CA VAL A 211 -11.45 18.20 13.20
C VAL A 211 -11.99 17.85 14.58
N LYS A 212 -12.42 16.61 14.81
CA LYS A 212 -12.84 16.13 16.13
C LYS A 212 -11.66 15.93 17.11
N GLY A 213 -10.41 15.97 16.64
CA GLY A 213 -9.22 15.80 17.47
C GLY A 213 -8.68 14.36 17.49
N THR A 214 -8.95 13.57 16.45
CA THR A 214 -8.34 12.24 16.28
C THR A 214 -6.90 12.34 15.81
N ILE A 215 -6.11 11.33 16.15
CA ILE A 215 -4.91 11.01 15.39
C ILE A 215 -5.36 10.24 14.13
N VAL A 216 -5.17 10.84 12.96
CA VAL A 216 -5.36 10.19 11.66
C VAL A 216 -4.08 9.44 11.32
N VAL A 217 -4.20 8.15 11.02
CA VAL A 217 -3.08 7.30 10.64
C VAL A 217 -3.32 6.72 9.26
N TYR A 218 -2.46 7.08 8.31
CA TYR A 218 -2.33 6.39 7.04
C TYR A 218 -1.34 5.22 7.21
N LEU A 219 -1.81 3.98 7.01
CA LEU A 219 -1.00 2.77 7.11
C LEU A 219 -1.08 2.01 5.79
N THR A 220 -0.03 2.11 4.98
CA THR A 220 -0.04 1.63 3.58
C THR A 220 1.04 0.58 3.32
N GLY A 221 0.76 -0.31 2.36
CA GLY A 221 1.72 -1.27 1.81
C GLY A 221 2.74 -0.68 0.83
N ARG A 222 2.68 0.63 0.55
CA ARG A 222 3.75 1.35 -0.16
C ARG A 222 5.02 1.37 0.68
N TRP A 223 6.19 1.48 0.04
CA TRP A 223 7.48 1.58 0.76
C TRP A 223 8.04 3.01 0.74
N GLU A 224 8.99 3.29 1.62
CA GLU A 224 9.50 4.65 1.89
C GLU A 224 9.99 5.42 0.65
N GLU A 225 10.56 4.76 -0.37
CA GLU A 225 10.97 5.45 -1.61
C GLU A 225 9.78 6.05 -2.39
N MET A 226 8.56 5.55 -2.15
CA MET A 226 7.32 6.05 -2.73
C MET A 226 6.70 7.21 -1.94
N ARG A 227 7.34 7.64 -0.85
CA ARG A 227 6.82 8.70 0.02
C ARG A 227 6.53 10.01 -0.73
N PRO A 228 7.44 10.55 -1.55
CA PRO A 228 7.20 11.83 -2.23
C PRO A 228 5.94 11.84 -3.10
N GLY A 229 5.71 10.78 -3.88
CA GLY A 229 4.52 10.66 -4.71
C GLY A 229 3.26 10.35 -3.90
N THR A 230 3.38 9.63 -2.79
CA THR A 230 2.27 9.37 -1.87
C THR A 230 1.77 10.66 -1.24
N GLU A 231 2.67 11.46 -0.67
CA GLU A 231 2.34 12.75 -0.07
C GLU A 231 1.81 13.73 -1.11
N ALA A 232 2.40 13.77 -2.32
CA ALA A 232 1.89 14.57 -3.42
C ALA A 232 0.47 14.16 -3.86
N GLY A 233 0.18 12.86 -3.92
CA GLY A 233 -1.15 12.35 -4.24
C GLY A 233 -2.19 12.68 -3.17
N LEU A 234 -1.84 12.53 -1.89
CA LEU A 234 -2.69 12.95 -0.76
C LEU A 234 -2.98 14.46 -0.84
N ALA A 235 -1.95 15.27 -1.05
CA ALA A 235 -2.08 16.72 -1.14
C ALA A 235 -2.92 17.16 -2.36
N LYS A 236 -2.69 16.57 -3.54
CA LYS A 236 -3.46 16.86 -4.77
C LYS A 236 -4.95 16.58 -4.59
N ASN A 237 -5.29 15.51 -3.87
CA ASN A 237 -6.67 15.16 -3.55
C ASN A 237 -7.25 15.98 -2.37
N GLY A 238 -6.42 16.77 -1.67
CA GLY A 238 -6.84 17.61 -0.57
C GLY A 238 -6.98 16.90 0.77
N PHE A 239 -6.36 15.73 0.95
CA PHE A 239 -6.25 15.06 2.24
C PHE A 239 -5.34 15.86 3.20
N PRO A 240 -5.53 15.75 4.53
CA PRO A 240 -4.58 16.28 5.50
C PRO A 240 -3.18 15.72 5.29
N ALA A 241 -2.18 16.60 5.23
CA ALA A 241 -0.79 16.22 5.05
C ALA A 241 -0.23 15.59 6.34
N PRO A 242 0.59 14.52 6.24
CA PRO A 242 1.33 13.99 7.39
C PRO A 242 2.19 15.07 8.03
N ASN A 243 2.11 15.20 9.35
CA ASN A 243 2.83 16.24 10.09
C ASN A 243 3.54 15.71 11.35
N GLY A 244 3.52 14.38 11.55
CA GLY A 244 4.19 13.72 12.67
C GLY A 244 3.53 13.92 14.04
N ARG A 245 2.33 14.53 14.10
CA ARG A 245 1.61 14.82 15.35
C ARG A 245 0.24 14.17 15.38
N ASP A 246 -0.71 14.74 14.63
CA ASP A 246 -2.11 14.30 14.55
C ASP A 246 -2.44 13.69 13.18
N VAL A 247 -1.53 13.79 12.20
CA VAL A 247 -1.60 13.07 10.94
C VAL A 247 -0.28 12.33 10.72
N LEU A 248 -0.34 10.99 10.69
CA LEU A 248 0.81 10.11 10.59
C LEU A 248 0.75 9.28 9.31
N LEU A 249 1.91 9.01 8.70
CA LEU A 249 2.06 8.15 7.52
C LEU A 249 3.10 7.08 7.78
N PHE A 250 2.63 5.83 7.90
CA PHE A 250 3.44 4.64 8.05
C PHE A 250 3.52 3.88 6.73
N MET A 251 4.75 3.69 6.25
CA MET A 251 5.08 2.98 5.00
C MET A 251 6.08 1.86 5.29
N LYS A 252 6.09 0.84 4.44
CA LYS A 252 7.06 -0.25 4.55
C LYS A 252 8.49 0.29 4.42
N PRO A 253 9.47 -0.23 5.17
CA PRO A 253 10.87 0.19 5.03
C PRO A 253 11.43 -0.09 3.64
N THR A 254 11.04 -1.21 3.01
CA THR A 254 11.52 -1.64 1.70
C THR A 254 10.41 -2.27 0.88
N LYS A 255 10.61 -2.34 -0.44
CA LYS A 255 9.69 -3.02 -1.37
C LYS A 255 9.50 -4.50 -1.04
N ALA A 256 10.56 -5.18 -0.61
CA ALA A 256 10.60 -6.63 -0.39
C ALA A 256 9.79 -7.11 0.81
N MET A 257 9.53 -6.24 1.79
CA MET A 257 8.71 -6.60 2.95
C MET A 257 7.26 -6.84 2.51
N LYS A 258 6.65 -7.94 2.94
CA LYS A 258 5.24 -8.23 2.68
C LYS A 258 4.35 -7.21 3.41
N ASP A 259 3.25 -6.81 2.76
CA ASP A 259 2.32 -5.82 3.34
C ASP A 259 1.71 -6.33 4.64
N SER A 260 1.20 -7.56 4.66
CA SER A 260 0.62 -8.15 5.87
C SER A 260 1.59 -8.19 7.04
N ASP A 261 2.85 -8.56 6.78
CA ASP A 261 3.87 -8.70 7.83
C ASP A 261 4.26 -7.33 8.40
N TYR A 262 4.34 -6.32 7.52
CA TYR A 262 4.58 -4.95 7.94
C TYR A 262 3.42 -4.41 8.78
N LYS A 263 2.18 -4.56 8.31
CA LYS A 263 0.98 -4.12 9.04
C LYS A 263 0.90 -4.82 10.40
N ASP A 264 1.09 -6.14 10.45
CA ASP A 264 1.04 -6.92 11.70
C ASP A 264 2.06 -6.40 12.73
N ALA A 265 3.29 -6.13 12.29
CA ALA A 265 4.34 -5.57 13.14
C ALA A 265 4.08 -4.12 13.59
N LYS A 266 3.40 -3.32 12.75
CA LYS A 266 3.18 -1.87 12.99
C LYS A 266 1.95 -1.58 13.86
N LEU A 267 0.91 -2.42 13.81
CA LEU A 267 -0.34 -2.20 14.55
C LEU A 267 -0.12 -2.08 16.08
N PRO A 268 0.71 -2.90 16.75
CA PRO A 268 1.00 -2.72 18.18
C PRO A 268 1.62 -1.37 18.52
N GLU A 269 2.47 -0.82 17.65
CA GLU A 269 3.07 0.51 17.84
C GLU A 269 2.01 1.61 17.74
N ILE A 270 1.13 1.51 16.74
CA ILE A 270 -0.01 2.43 16.56
C ILE A 270 -0.91 2.40 17.80
N GLY A 271 -1.21 1.21 18.34
CA GLY A 271 -2.03 1.06 19.54
C GLY A 271 -1.43 1.72 20.79
N ARG A 272 -0.13 2.01 20.83
CA ARG A 272 0.50 2.77 21.94
C ARG A 272 0.29 4.28 21.83
N LEU A 273 -0.10 4.80 20.66
CA LEU A 273 -0.34 6.22 20.46
C LEU A 273 -1.68 6.69 21.06
N GLY A 274 -2.62 5.77 21.27
CA GLY A 274 -4.00 6.07 21.64
C GLY A 274 -4.94 4.87 21.45
N VAL A 275 -6.25 5.10 21.52
CA VAL A 275 -7.25 4.05 21.26
C VAL A 275 -7.65 4.06 19.80
N VAL A 276 -7.42 2.95 19.09
CA VAL A 276 -7.97 2.75 17.75
C VAL A 276 -9.47 2.52 17.84
N VAL A 277 -10.23 3.54 17.44
CA VAL A 277 -11.71 3.50 17.47
C VAL A 277 -12.30 3.01 16.16
N ALA A 278 -11.59 3.23 15.04
CA ALA A 278 -12.01 2.73 13.73
C ALA A 278 -10.81 2.47 12.81
N GLY A 279 -11.01 1.60 11.82
CA GLY A 279 -10.04 1.30 10.78
C GLY A 279 -10.70 0.99 9.44
N PHE A 280 -10.11 1.45 8.35
CA PHE A 280 -10.63 1.40 7.00
C PHE A 280 -9.63 0.71 6.08
N GLU A 281 -10.09 -0.30 5.35
CA GLU A 281 -9.24 -1.15 4.52
C GLU A 281 -10.05 -1.87 3.44
N ASN A 282 -9.51 -1.98 2.24
CA ASN A 282 -10.10 -2.65 1.09
C ASN A 282 -9.63 -4.09 0.92
N GLU A 283 -8.51 -4.51 1.51
CA GLU A 283 -8.03 -5.89 1.44
C GLU A 283 -8.62 -6.73 2.59
N PRO A 284 -9.43 -7.78 2.29
CA PRO A 284 -10.02 -8.65 3.32
C PRO A 284 -9.04 -9.20 4.35
N LYS A 285 -7.85 -9.61 3.90
CA LYS A 285 -6.79 -10.12 4.78
C LYS A 285 -6.35 -9.06 5.80
N ASN A 286 -6.20 -7.81 5.36
CA ASN A 286 -5.73 -6.70 6.18
C ASN A 286 -6.81 -6.19 7.15
N VAL A 287 -8.08 -6.09 6.72
CA VAL A 287 -9.15 -5.63 7.63
C VAL A 287 -9.39 -6.65 8.75
N ASN A 288 -9.24 -7.94 8.44
CA ASN A 288 -9.28 -9.02 9.43
C ASN A 288 -8.10 -8.93 10.42
N LEU A 289 -6.93 -8.53 9.94
CA LEU A 289 -5.75 -8.28 10.77
C LEU A 289 -6.01 -7.10 11.72
N PHE A 290 -6.56 -5.99 11.22
CA PHE A 290 -6.91 -4.84 12.07
C PHE A 290 -7.91 -5.26 13.16
N LYS A 291 -8.92 -6.06 12.82
CA LYS A 291 -9.92 -6.53 13.79
C LYS A 291 -9.32 -7.39 14.89
N ARG A 292 -8.28 -8.16 14.58
CA ARG A 292 -7.56 -9.00 15.56
C ARG A 292 -6.77 -8.16 16.57
N HIS A 293 -6.09 -7.12 16.09
CA HIS A 293 -5.32 -6.21 16.94
C HIS A 293 -6.20 -5.26 17.76
N PHE A 294 -7.32 -4.83 17.19
CA PHE A 294 -8.23 -3.86 17.81
C PHE A 294 -9.66 -4.40 17.89
N PRO A 295 -9.91 -5.44 18.70
CA PRO A 295 -11.22 -6.10 18.75
C PRO A 295 -12.37 -5.17 19.17
N SER A 296 -12.07 -4.14 19.97
CA SER A 296 -13.04 -3.12 20.40
C SER A 296 -13.28 -2.00 19.38
N GLY A 297 -12.40 -1.85 18.38
CA GLY A 297 -12.52 -0.85 17.33
C GLY A 297 -13.51 -1.28 16.24
N LEU A 298 -14.10 -0.30 15.56
CA LEU A 298 -14.97 -0.49 14.41
C LEU A 298 -14.13 -0.60 13.13
N MET A 299 -13.79 -1.81 12.74
CA MET A 299 -13.11 -2.07 11.47
C MET A 299 -14.15 -2.12 10.36
N ILE A 300 -13.89 -1.43 9.24
CA ILE A 300 -14.81 -1.25 8.14
C ILE A 300 -14.10 -1.67 6.86
N PHE A 301 -14.72 -2.58 6.14
CA PHE A 301 -14.26 -3.01 4.82
C PHE A 301 -14.74 -2.04 3.75
N LEU A 302 -13.83 -1.52 2.93
CA LEU A 302 -14.19 -0.78 1.71
C LEU A 302 -14.34 -1.75 0.56
N ASP A 303 -15.57 -1.99 0.10
CA ASP A 303 -15.86 -2.89 -1.01
C ASP A 303 -15.47 -2.26 -2.36
N THR A 304 -14.17 -2.30 -2.61
CA THR A 304 -13.46 -1.70 -3.74
C THR A 304 -12.48 -2.74 -4.31
N ALA A 305 -11.57 -2.36 -5.20
CA ALA A 305 -10.64 -3.33 -5.80
C ALA A 305 -9.72 -3.94 -4.73
N HIS A 306 -9.52 -5.25 -4.78
CA HIS A 306 -8.64 -5.99 -3.87
C HIS A 306 -8.04 -7.23 -4.54
N SER A 307 -6.99 -7.80 -3.94
CA SER A 307 -6.18 -8.87 -4.55
C SER A 307 -6.92 -10.20 -4.70
N GLY A 308 -7.95 -10.42 -3.87
CA GLY A 308 -8.60 -11.72 -3.76
C GLY A 308 -7.68 -12.76 -3.13
N SER A 309 -6.84 -12.31 -2.17
CA SER A 309 -5.89 -13.14 -1.42
C SER A 309 -6.51 -14.46 -0.97
N LYS A 310 -5.71 -15.52 -0.99
CA LYS A 310 -6.12 -16.87 -0.61
C LYS A 310 -5.42 -17.33 0.67
N ASP A 311 -6.10 -18.16 1.46
CA ASP A 311 -5.50 -18.84 2.62
C ASP A 311 -4.60 -20.01 2.20
N SER A 312 -4.01 -20.69 3.19
CA SER A 312 -3.16 -21.87 2.99
C SER A 312 -3.87 -23.03 2.28
N GLU A 313 -5.21 -23.04 2.30
CA GLU A 313 -6.03 -24.04 1.62
C GLU A 313 -6.50 -23.57 0.24
N GLY A 314 -6.04 -22.41 -0.23
CA GLY A 314 -6.38 -21.85 -1.55
C GLY A 314 -7.77 -21.23 -1.62
N ARG A 315 -8.45 -21.03 -0.50
CA ARG A 315 -9.77 -20.38 -0.43
C ARG A 315 -9.60 -18.87 -0.36
N VAL A 316 -10.47 -18.13 -1.05
CA VAL A 316 -10.45 -16.66 -1.00
C VAL A 316 -10.74 -16.20 0.42
N ILE A 317 -9.87 -15.34 0.96
CA ILE A 317 -10.05 -14.71 2.25
C ILE A 317 -11.14 -13.65 2.10
N ALA A 318 -12.18 -13.76 2.93
CA ALA A 318 -13.23 -12.77 3.01
C ALA A 318 -13.15 -12.00 4.34
N PRO A 319 -13.74 -10.79 4.42
CA PRO A 319 -13.86 -10.08 5.70
C PRO A 319 -14.65 -10.94 6.70
N GLN A 320 -14.26 -10.88 7.98
CA GLN A 320 -15.01 -11.51 9.06
C GLN A 320 -16.46 -11.01 9.06
N ALA A 321 -17.42 -11.87 9.38
CA ALA A 321 -18.85 -11.55 9.34
C ALA A 321 -19.24 -10.33 10.20
N SER A 322 -18.49 -10.06 11.27
CA SER A 322 -18.71 -8.92 12.17
C SER A 322 -18.19 -7.58 11.62
N ILE A 323 -17.43 -7.60 10.53
CA ILE A 323 -16.87 -6.41 9.90
C ILE A 323 -17.91 -5.87 8.90
N PRO A 324 -18.50 -4.68 9.13
CA PRO A 324 -19.37 -4.04 8.16
C PRO A 324 -18.61 -3.65 6.89
N TRP A 325 -19.34 -3.51 5.79
CA TRP A 325 -18.78 -2.95 4.56
C TRP A 325 -19.55 -1.72 4.06
N VAL A 326 -18.81 -0.86 3.36
CA VAL A 326 -19.34 0.31 2.63
C VAL A 326 -18.61 0.44 1.28
N PRO A 327 -19.25 0.99 0.23
CA PRO A 327 -18.63 1.14 -1.09
C PRO A 327 -17.78 2.40 -1.21
N ASP A 328 -18.03 3.40 -0.36
CA ASP A 328 -17.32 4.67 -0.29
C ASP A 328 -17.58 5.37 1.06
N PHE A 329 -17.13 6.61 1.23
CA PHE A 329 -17.23 7.38 2.47
C PHE A 329 -18.39 8.38 2.45
N THR A 330 -19.39 8.18 1.60
CA THR A 330 -20.59 9.03 1.58
C THR A 330 -21.36 8.82 2.88
N LEU A 331 -21.47 9.87 3.69
CA LEU A 331 -22.29 9.82 4.89
C LEU A 331 -23.78 9.65 4.51
N PRO A 332 -24.52 8.73 5.14
CA PRO A 332 -25.91 8.44 4.79
C PRO A 332 -26.91 9.55 5.13
#